data_AF-A0AAU7U976-F1
#
_entry.id   AF-A0AAU7U976-F1
#
_cell.length_a   1.000
_cell.length_b   1.000
_cell.length_c   1.000
_cell.angle_alpha   90.00
_cell.angle_beta   90.00
_cell.angle_gamma   90.00
#
_symmetry.space_group_name_H-M   'P 1'
#
loop_
_entity.id
_entity.type
_entity.pdbx_description
1 polymer ?
#
loop_
_entity_poly.entity_id
_entity_poly.type
_entity_poly.pdbx_seq_one_letter_code
_entity_poly.pdbx_strand_id
1 'polypeptide(L)'
;MTARAGRKYKLSAPPPGALAAATVLTLLQRQGGREYLTTLYFGAEARGEYRLTARGERVRAQGPSGTVSELDAARFSEVFGRYHFAELRPSGLLTDLGPLFSPA
;
A
#
# COMPACT_ATOMS: atom_id res chain seq x y z
N MET A 1 -13.27 -31.36 -29.12
CA MET A 1 -13.51 -30.63 -27.85
C MET A 1 -12.24 -30.72 -27.01
N THR A 2 -11.40 -29.69 -27.04
CA THR A 2 -10.09 -29.71 -26.37
C THR A 2 -10.22 -29.03 -25.01
N ALA A 3 -10.17 -29.82 -23.93
CA ALA A 3 -10.20 -29.29 -22.57
C ALA A 3 -8.92 -28.50 -22.29
N ARG A 4 -9.04 -27.17 -22.15
CA ARG A 4 -7.96 -26.32 -21.64
C ARG A 4 -7.75 -26.65 -20.16
N ALA A 5 -6.69 -27.38 -19.87
CA ALA A 5 -6.21 -27.58 -18.50
C ALA A 5 -5.97 -26.22 -17.85
N GLY A 6 -6.84 -25.83 -16.94
CA GLY A 6 -6.64 -24.65 -16.10
C GLY A 6 -5.42 -24.90 -15.21
N ARG A 7 -4.27 -24.33 -15.59
CA ARG A 7 -3.14 -24.20 -14.68
C ARG A 7 -3.65 -23.43 -13.47
N LYS A 8 -3.87 -24.13 -12.35
CA LYS A 8 -3.95 -23.50 -11.04
C LYS A 8 -2.57 -22.93 -10.78
N TYR A 9 -2.34 -21.67 -11.18
CA TYR A 9 -1.15 -20.94 -10.79
C TYR A 9 -1.18 -20.83 -9.28
N LYS A 10 -0.47 -21.74 -8.61
CA LYS A 10 -0.25 -21.67 -7.18
C LYS A 10 0.57 -20.41 -6.99
N LEU A 11 -0.06 -19.34 -6.51
CA LEU A 11 0.64 -18.08 -6.23
C LEU A 11 1.79 -18.44 -5.28
N SER A 12 3.01 -18.07 -5.66
CA SER A 12 4.16 -18.27 -4.78
C SER A 12 3.93 -17.54 -3.47
N ALA A 13 4.42 -18.11 -2.37
CA ALA A 13 4.27 -17.47 -1.06
C ALA A 13 4.96 -16.10 -1.07
N PRO A 14 4.36 -15.06 -0.46
CA PRO A 14 5.01 -13.77 -0.31
C PRO A 14 6.27 -13.90 0.56
N PRO A 15 7.19 -12.92 0.48
CA PRO A 15 8.40 -12.95 1.30
C PRO A 15 8.04 -13.00 2.80
N PRO A 16 8.87 -13.65 3.64
CA PRO A 16 8.66 -13.68 5.08
C PRO A 16 8.53 -12.26 5.65
N GLY A 17 7.57 -12.06 6.55
CA GLY A 17 7.30 -10.76 7.16
C GLY A 17 6.51 -9.78 6.28
N ALA A 18 6.08 -10.18 5.09
CA ALA A 18 5.21 -9.35 4.27
C ALA A 18 3.83 -9.15 4.91
N LEU A 19 3.35 -7.91 4.86
CA LEU A 19 2.10 -7.47 5.45
C LEU A 19 0.95 -7.56 4.44
N ALA A 20 -0.22 -7.99 4.91
CA ALA A 20 -1.44 -7.91 4.13
C ALA A 20 -1.94 -6.46 4.02
N ALA A 21 -2.69 -6.15 2.96
CA ALA A 21 -3.23 -4.81 2.71
C ALA A 21 -4.06 -4.26 3.88
N ALA A 22 -4.90 -5.08 4.52
CA ALA A 22 -5.70 -4.66 5.68
C ALA A 22 -4.83 -4.24 6.88
N THR A 23 -3.74 -4.97 7.13
CA THR A 23 -2.77 -4.64 8.18
C THR A 23 -2.08 -3.31 7.87
N VAL A 24 -1.65 -3.11 6.62
CA VAL A 24 -1.04 -1.84 6.18
C VAL A 24 -2.01 -0.68 6.34
N LEU A 25 -3.26 -0.83 5.89
CA LEU A 25 -4.28 0.21 6.02
C LEU A 25 -4.49 0.62 7.48
N THR A 26 -4.62 -0.37 8.37
CA THR A 26 -4.78 -0.13 9.82
C THR A 26 -3.57 0.62 10.40
N LEU A 27 -2.35 0.26 9.97
CA LEU A 27 -1.12 0.92 10.42
C LEU A 27 -1.05 2.37 9.93
N LEU A 28 -1.37 2.62 8.66
CA LEU A 28 -1.36 3.94 8.07
C LEU A 28 -2.37 4.86 8.77
N GLN A 29 -3.60 4.39 8.99
CA GLN A 29 -4.65 5.15 9.67
C GLN A 29 -4.27 5.50 11.13
N ARG A 30 -3.60 4.59 11.84
CA ARG A 30 -3.10 4.86 13.21
C ARG A 30 -1.98 5.89 13.26
N GLN A 31 -1.22 6.03 12.18
CA GLN A 31 0.00 6.86 12.09
C GLN A 31 -0.19 8.01 11.09
N GLY A 32 -1.40 8.57 11.04
CA GLY A 32 -1.81 9.60 10.09
C GLY A 32 -0.77 10.71 9.92
N GLY A 33 -0.59 11.15 8.67
CA GLY A 33 0.33 12.22 8.30
C GLY A 33 1.80 11.83 8.11
N ARG A 34 2.20 10.62 8.52
CA ARG A 34 3.53 10.07 8.26
C ARG A 34 3.58 9.36 6.91
N GLU A 35 4.65 9.59 6.16
CA GLU A 35 4.92 8.85 4.92
C GLU A 35 5.77 7.59 5.18
N TYR A 36 5.41 6.51 4.50
CA TYR A 36 6.08 5.23 4.54
C TYR A 36 6.47 4.78 3.14
N LEU A 37 7.65 4.18 3.03
CA LEU A 37 8.15 3.46 1.85
C LEU A 37 7.95 1.96 2.07
N THR A 38 7.48 1.26 1.04
CA THR A 38 7.36 -0.20 1.08
C THR A 38 7.41 -0.77 -0.34
N THR A 39 7.90 -2.00 -0.49
CA THR A 39 7.85 -2.72 -1.76
C THR A 39 6.56 -3.54 -1.83
N LEU A 40 5.81 -3.40 -2.93
CA LEU A 40 4.62 -4.20 -3.20
C LEU A 40 5.01 -5.54 -3.85
N TYR A 41 4.34 -6.62 -3.47
CA TYR A 41 4.53 -7.97 -3.98
C TYR A 41 3.21 -8.59 -4.44
N PHE A 42 3.27 -9.40 -5.49
CA PHE A 42 2.19 -10.29 -5.90
C PHE A 42 2.70 -11.73 -5.84
N GLY A 43 2.31 -12.47 -4.79
CA GLY A 43 3.04 -13.67 -4.40
C GLY A 43 4.49 -13.32 -4.04
N ALA A 44 5.46 -14.05 -4.59
CA ALA A 44 6.89 -13.74 -4.40
C ALA A 44 7.45 -12.64 -5.34
N GLU A 45 6.68 -12.18 -6.32
CA GLU A 45 7.17 -11.24 -7.33
C GLU A 45 7.06 -9.78 -6.86
N ALA A 46 8.18 -9.06 -6.84
CA ALA A 46 8.21 -7.64 -6.53
C ALA A 46 7.61 -6.80 -7.68
N ARG A 47 6.66 -5.93 -7.35
CA ARG A 47 5.98 -5.01 -8.28
C ARG A 47 6.54 -3.59 -8.25
N GLY A 48 7.39 -3.28 -7.27
CA GLY A 48 8.07 -2.00 -7.13
C GLY A 48 7.81 -1.31 -5.79
N GLU A 49 8.52 -0.21 -5.56
CA GLU A 49 8.39 0.61 -4.35
C GLU A 49 7.17 1.55 -4.45
N TYR A 50 6.46 1.65 -3.34
CA TYR A 50 5.33 2.53 -3.13
C TYR A 50 5.61 3.48 -1.96
N ARG A 51 5.13 4.72 -2.09
CA ARG A 51 5.05 5.68 -0.99
C ARG A 51 3.61 5.79 -0.53
N LEU A 52 3.37 5.56 0.74
CA LEU A 52 2.04 5.51 1.34
C LEU A 52 1.93 6.52 2.47
N THR A 53 0.81 7.25 2.49
CA THR A 53 0.49 8.21 3.54
C THR A 53 -1.01 8.18 3.80
N ALA A 54 -1.45 8.10 5.05
CA ALA A 54 -2.84 8.37 5.40
C ALA A 54 -3.05 9.85 5.75
N ARG A 55 -4.16 10.43 5.26
CA ARG A 55 -4.67 11.75 5.61
C ARG A 55 -6.16 11.61 5.94
N GLY A 56 -6.49 11.61 7.24
CA GLY A 56 -7.82 11.23 7.70
C GLY A 56 -8.18 9.83 7.21
N GLU A 57 -9.34 9.69 6.57
CA GLU A 57 -9.87 8.43 6.03
C GLU A 57 -9.28 8.03 4.66
N ARG A 58 -8.49 8.90 4.03
CA ARG A 58 -7.91 8.66 2.70
C ARG A 58 -6.46 8.25 2.80
N VAL A 59 -6.05 7.34 1.91
CA VAL A 59 -4.67 6.94 1.69
C VAL A 59 -4.19 7.47 0.36
N ARG A 60 -3.12 8.26 0.38
CA ARG A 60 -2.36 8.62 -0.81
C ARG A 60 -1.34 7.52 -1.08
N ALA A 61 -1.47 6.86 -2.22
CA ALA A 61 -0.54 5.84 -2.70
C ALA A 61 0.18 6.35 -3.95
N GLN A 62 1.49 6.51 -3.87
CA GLN A 62 2.35 6.83 -5.00
C GLN A 62 3.08 5.58 -5.46
N GLY A 63 2.82 5.13 -6.69
CA GLY A 63 3.44 3.94 -7.27
C GLY A 63 4.83 4.21 -7.86
N PRO A 64 5.50 3.16 -8.36
CA PRO A 64 6.88 3.23 -8.87
C PRO A 64 7.03 4.11 -10.11
N SER A 65 5.97 4.28 -10.90
CA SER A 65 5.91 5.21 -12.04
C SER A 65 5.80 6.69 -11.62
N GLY A 66 5.69 6.98 -10.32
CA GLY A 66 5.38 8.31 -9.80
C GLY A 66 3.89 8.65 -9.82
N THR A 67 3.04 7.78 -10.37
CA THR A 67 1.59 7.98 -10.36
C THR A 67 1.05 8.00 -8.94
N VAL A 68 0.25 9.03 -8.62
CA VAL A 68 -0.38 9.21 -7.32
C VAL A 68 -1.86 8.88 -7.43
N SER A 69 -2.37 8.12 -6.45
CA SER A 69 -3.80 7.85 -6.30
C SER A 69 -4.23 8.13 -4.88
N GLU A 70 -5.36 8.81 -4.71
CA GLU A 70 -6.06 8.91 -3.44
C GLU A 70 -7.13 7.84 -3.36
N LEU A 71 -7.08 7.03 -2.31
CA LEU A 71 -7.92 5.86 -2.13
C LEU A 71 -8.60 5.95 -0.77
N ASP A 72 -9.90 5.69 -0.71
CA ASP A 72 -10.55 5.35 0.56
C ASP A 72 -10.20 3.90 0.95
N ALA A 73 -10.67 3.47 2.12
CA ALA A 73 -10.44 2.12 2.64
C ALA A 73 -10.97 1.01 1.70
N ALA A 74 -12.12 1.23 1.07
CA ALA A 74 -12.76 0.26 0.19
C ALA A 74 -11.94 0.08 -1.10
N ARG A 75 -11.58 1.19 -1.73
CA ARG A 75 -10.76 1.21 -2.95
C ARG A 75 -9.35 0.71 -2.69
N PHE A 76 -8.76 1.02 -1.53
CA PHE A 76 -7.46 0.49 -1.12
C PHE A 76 -7.50 -1.05 -1.05
N SER A 77 -8.55 -1.59 -0.45
CA SER A 77 -8.74 -3.04 -0.33
C SER A 77 -9.02 -3.70 -1.69
N GLU A 78 -9.77 -3.03 -2.57
CA GLU A 78 -10.03 -3.51 -3.93
C GLU A 78 -8.74 -3.59 -4.76
N VAL A 79 -7.91 -2.54 -4.71
CA VAL A 79 -6.67 -2.44 -5.48
C VAL A 79 -5.59 -3.38 -4.92
N PHE A 80 -5.38 -3.36 -3.60
CA PHE A 80 -4.25 -4.04 -2.96
C PHE A 80 -4.60 -5.35 -2.26
N GLY A 81 -5.86 -5.75 -2.18
CA GLY A 81 -6.30 -6.90 -1.38
C GLY A 81 -5.70 -8.26 -1.78
N ARG A 82 -5.14 -8.37 -2.99
CA ARG A 82 -4.43 -9.56 -3.48
C ARG A 82 -2.90 -9.44 -3.43
N TYR A 83 -2.40 -8.32 -2.92
CA TYR A 83 -0.98 -8.00 -2.86
C TYR A 83 -0.50 -8.04 -1.41
N HIS A 84 0.82 -8.10 -1.28
CA HIS A 84 1.51 -8.04 -0.01
C HIS A 84 2.51 -6.89 -0.03
N PHE A 85 2.77 -6.31 1.12
CA PHE A 85 3.72 -5.22 1.28
C PHE A 85 4.92 -5.73 2.07
N ALA A 86 6.14 -5.36 1.71
CA ALA A 86 7.26 -5.49 2.62
C ALA A 86 7.02 -4.65 3.89
N GLU A 87 7.93 -4.79 4.85
CA GLU A 87 7.97 -3.92 6.03
C GLU A 87 7.82 -2.44 5.64
N LEU A 88 6.97 -1.72 6.37
CA LEU A 88 6.76 -0.28 6.19
C LEU A 88 7.92 0.47 6.83
N ARG A 89 8.73 1.14 6.00
CA ARG A 89 9.83 1.98 6.48
C ARG A 89 9.41 3.44 6.45
N PRO A 90 9.46 4.16 7.57
CA PRO A 90 9.24 5.61 7.54
C PRO A 90 10.18 6.28 6.54
N SER A 91 9.66 7.14 5.67
CA SER A 91 10.52 7.87 4.73
C SER A 91 11.34 8.99 5.40
N GLY A 92 10.95 9.36 6.63
CA GLY A 92 11.46 10.53 7.33
C GLY A 92 10.71 11.82 7.01
N LEU A 93 9.80 11.80 6.04
CA LEU A 93 8.94 12.94 5.71
C LEU A 93 7.64 12.90 6.54
N LEU A 94 7.39 14.00 7.26
CA LEU A 94 6.08 14.31 7.81
C LEU A 94 5.35 15.14 6.77
N THR A 95 4.25 14.61 6.26
CA THR A 95 3.50 15.24 5.17
C THR A 95 2.28 16.01 5.66
N ASP A 96 1.93 15.83 6.94
CA ASP A 96 0.87 16.56 7.60
C ASP A 96 1.47 17.54 8.61
N LEU A 97 1.92 18.66 8.07
CA LEU A 97 1.96 19.89 8.82
C LEU A 97 0.52 20.39 8.77
N GLY A 98 -0.30 20.04 9.77
CA GLY A 98 -1.55 20.75 10.00
C GLY A 98 -1.30 22.26 9.96
N PRO A 99 -2.30 23.12 9.68
CA PRO A 99 -2.08 24.53 9.38
C PRO A 99 -1.14 25.16 10.42
N LEU A 100 0.11 25.45 10.01
CA LEU A 100 1.13 26.05 10.88
C LEU A 100 0.73 27.47 11.32
N PHE A 101 -0.26 28.04 10.64
CA PHE A 101 -0.90 29.28 10.96
C PHE A 101 -2.40 29.07 10.78
N SER A 102 -3.13 28.96 11.87
CA SER A 102 -4.54 29.36 11.84
C SER A 102 -4.56 30.89 11.94
N PRO A 103 -5.01 31.63 10.91
CA PRO A 103 -5.25 33.06 11.07
C PRO A 103 -6.53 33.30 11.87
N ALA A 104 -6.40 34.26 12.80
CA ALA A 104 -7.38 34.91 13.68
C ALA A 104 -7.66 34.21 15.02
#